data_AF-A0A8E8EV15-F1
#
_entry.id   AF-A0A8E8EV15-F1
#
_cell.length_a   1.000
_cell.length_b   1.000
_cell.length_c   1.000
_cell.angle_alpha   90.00
_cell.angle_beta   90.00
_cell.angle_gamma   90.00
#
_symmetry.space_group_name_H-M   'P 1'
#
loop_
_entity.id
_entity.type
_entity.pdbx_description
1 polymer ?
#
loop_
_entity_poly.entity_id
_entity_poly.type
_entity_poly.pdbx_seq_one_letter_code
_entity_poly.pdbx_strand_id
1 'polypeptide(L)'
;MEAAYVFRVAFRLDPPDAAVDPDRFETTMELPAAEPGTDGWLFFRDRLWRGEIGDEPAFRRLAEARLGLADAGSVEVVAADFRELRTDEAHLDALTESIAADLDRFNADSVDEVLRKYLGSSVHVRE
;
A
#
# COMPACT_ATOMS: atom_id res chain seq x y z
N MET A 1 14.84 -3.93 10.35
CA MET A 1 14.18 -3.23 9.25
C MET A 1 12.89 -3.95 8.96
N GLU A 2 11.85 -3.52 9.67
CA GLU A 2 10.48 -3.97 9.51
C GLU A 2 9.65 -2.81 9.00
N ALA A 3 8.98 -3.02 7.86
CA ALA A 3 8.05 -2.04 7.34
C ALA A 3 6.94 -2.70 6.52
N ALA A 4 5.76 -2.12 6.59
CA ALA A 4 4.59 -2.59 5.86
C ALA A 4 3.70 -1.42 5.43
N TYR A 5 3.19 -1.50 4.21
CA TYR A 5 2.10 -0.66 3.75
C TYR A 5 0.79 -1.22 4.27
N VAL A 6 0.08 -0.43 5.06
CA VAL A 6 -1.19 -0.79 5.70
C VAL A 6 -2.33 -0.21 4.88
N PHE A 7 -3.24 -1.09 4.48
CA PHE A 7 -4.44 -0.74 3.73
C PHE A 7 -5.69 -1.15 4.51
N ARG A 8 -6.72 -0.32 4.45
CA ARG A 8 -8.09 -0.77 4.71
C ARG A 8 -8.62 -1.34 3.40
N VAL A 9 -9.19 -2.53 3.45
CA VAL A 9 -9.72 -3.22 2.28
C VAL A 9 -11.15 -3.66 2.58
N ALA A 10 -12.08 -3.32 1.68
CA ALA A 10 -13.46 -3.78 1.76
C ALA A 10 -13.67 -4.96 0.83
N PHE A 11 -14.31 -6.00 1.34
CA PHE A 11 -14.65 -7.21 0.61
C PHE A 11 -16.15 -7.27 0.39
N ARG A 12 -16.56 -7.91 -0.72
CA ARG A 12 -17.93 -8.36 -0.93
C ARG A 12 -17.95 -9.86 -1.17
N LEU A 13 -18.85 -10.56 -0.47
CA LEU A 13 -19.16 -11.97 -0.68
C LEU A 13 -20.34 -12.07 -1.65
N ASP A 14 -20.17 -12.82 -2.74
CA ASP A 14 -21.22 -13.08 -3.74
C ASP A 14 -21.26 -14.58 -4.09
N PRO A 15 -21.60 -15.46 -3.13
CA PRO A 15 -21.66 -16.90 -3.38
C PRO A 15 -22.88 -17.26 -4.24
N PRO A 16 -22.74 -18.19 -5.22
CA PRO A 16 -23.81 -18.50 -6.17
C PRO A 16 -25.02 -19.20 -5.53
N ASP A 17 -24.80 -19.94 -4.45
CA ASP A 17 -25.78 -20.84 -3.83
C ASP A 17 -26.14 -20.47 -2.38
N ALA A 18 -25.80 -19.25 -1.93
CA ALA A 18 -26.10 -18.79 -0.57
C ALA A 18 -26.45 -17.29 -0.51
N ALA A 19 -27.24 -16.89 0.47
CA ALA A 19 -27.48 -15.49 0.81
C ALA A 19 -26.63 -15.10 2.02
N VAL A 20 -25.97 -13.95 1.95
CA VAL A 20 -25.09 -13.43 3.01
C VAL A 20 -25.57 -12.03 3.39
N ASP A 21 -25.69 -11.77 4.70
CA ASP A 21 -26.00 -10.45 5.24
C ASP A 21 -25.27 -10.27 6.59
N PRO A 22 -24.36 -9.29 6.73
CA PRO A 22 -23.90 -8.39 5.67
C PRO A 22 -23.02 -9.11 4.63
N ASP A 23 -23.21 -8.79 3.35
CA ASP A 23 -22.37 -9.28 2.24
C ASP A 23 -21.07 -8.50 2.09
N ARG A 24 -20.94 -7.34 2.76
CA ARG A 24 -19.78 -6.45 2.73
C ARG A 24 -19.17 -6.24 4.11
N PHE A 25 -17.84 -6.31 4.18
CA PHE A 25 -17.09 -6.02 5.41
C PHE A 25 -15.71 -5.40 5.10
N GLU A 26 -15.14 -4.72 6.08
CA GLU A 26 -13.80 -4.13 6.00
C GLU A 26 -12.81 -4.94 6.83
N THR A 27 -11.56 -5.01 6.37
CA THR A 27 -10.43 -5.55 7.13
C THR A 27 -9.15 -4.78 6.81
N THR A 28 -8.07 -5.10 7.53
CA THR A 28 -6.73 -4.52 7.33
C THR A 28 -5.87 -5.50 6.55
N MET A 29 -5.26 -5.03 5.48
CA MET A 29 -4.25 -5.75 4.71
C MET A 29 -2.90 -5.08 4.91
N GLU A 30 -1.88 -5.87 5.25
CA GLU A 30 -0.51 -5.40 5.37
C GLU A 30 0.33 -6.01 4.25
N LEU A 31 0.99 -5.15 3.46
CA LEU A 31 1.93 -5.58 2.43
C LEU A 31 3.34 -5.25 2.91
N PRO A 32 4.25 -6.24 3.04
CA PRO A 32 5.64 -5.98 3.41
C PRO A 32 6.28 -4.98 2.46
N ALA A 33 6.94 -3.96 3.00
CA ALA A 33 7.73 -3.03 2.22
C ALA A 33 9.09 -3.67 1.91
N ALA A 34 9.49 -3.63 0.63
CA ALA A 34 10.81 -4.10 0.22
C ALA A 34 11.89 -3.17 0.78
N GLU A 35 13.09 -3.73 0.98
CA GLU A 35 14.23 -2.96 1.47
C GLU A 35 14.59 -1.82 0.50
N PRO A 36 14.78 -0.58 0.98
CA PRO A 36 15.15 0.54 0.13
C PRO A 36 16.38 0.24 -0.75
N GLY A 37 16.31 0.60 -2.03
CA GLY A 37 17.35 0.31 -3.02
C GLY A 37 17.31 -1.10 -3.64
N THR A 38 16.45 -2.01 -3.16
CA THR A 38 16.27 -3.37 -3.72
C THR A 38 15.05 -3.48 -4.63
N ASP A 39 14.95 -4.54 -5.43
CA ASP A 39 13.81 -4.71 -6.34
C ASP A 39 12.45 -4.59 -5.62
N GLY A 40 11.60 -3.68 -6.12
CA GLY A 40 10.25 -3.44 -5.58
C GLY A 40 10.13 -2.35 -4.52
N TRP A 41 11.22 -1.73 -4.07
CA TRP A 41 11.21 -0.69 -3.03
C TRP A 41 10.41 0.58 -3.37
N LEU A 42 10.11 0.78 -4.66
CA LEU A 42 9.39 1.95 -5.17
C LEU A 42 7.88 1.78 -5.20
N PHE A 43 7.37 0.77 -4.50
CA PHE A 43 5.95 0.51 -4.39
C PHE A 43 5.14 1.78 -4.08
N PHE A 44 5.59 2.59 -3.12
CA PHE A 44 4.92 3.85 -2.75
C PHE A 44 4.83 4.83 -3.92
N ARG A 45 5.92 4.99 -4.69
CA ARG A 45 5.97 5.88 -5.86
C ARG A 45 5.04 5.39 -6.97
N ASP A 46 4.99 4.09 -7.17
CA ASP A 46 4.27 3.48 -8.29
C ASP A 46 2.77 3.34 -8.01
N ARG A 47 2.34 3.39 -6.74
CA ARG A 47 0.95 3.10 -6.34
C ARG A 47 0.25 4.23 -5.60
N LEU A 48 0.99 5.11 -4.95
CA LEU A 48 0.42 6.13 -4.07
C LEU A 48 0.66 7.53 -4.62
N TRP A 49 -0.26 8.43 -4.31
CA TRP A 49 -0.11 9.85 -4.60
C TRP A 49 -0.80 10.64 -3.50
N ARG A 50 -0.06 11.48 -2.79
CA ARG A 50 -0.51 12.30 -1.66
C ARG A 50 -1.23 11.49 -0.57
N GLY A 51 -0.80 10.26 -0.33
CA GLY A 51 -1.41 9.36 0.66
C GLY A 51 -2.67 8.62 0.17
N GLU A 52 -2.98 8.69 -1.12
CA GLU A 52 -4.11 8.00 -1.73
C GLU A 52 -3.62 6.97 -2.76
N ILE A 53 -4.43 5.94 -3.04
CA ILE A 53 -4.14 5.01 -4.13
C ILE A 53 -4.39 5.71 -5.47
N GLY A 54 -3.37 5.72 -6.35
CA GLY A 54 -3.45 6.44 -7.63
C GLY A 54 -4.39 5.81 -8.66
N ASP A 55 -4.34 4.47 -8.82
CA ASP A 55 -5.22 3.70 -9.71
C ASP A 55 -5.93 2.62 -8.88
N GLU A 56 -7.12 2.97 -8.39
CA GLU A 56 -7.93 2.11 -7.52
C GLU A 56 -8.29 0.77 -8.18
N PRO A 57 -8.81 0.71 -9.43
CA PRO A 57 -9.10 -0.56 -10.08
C PRO A 57 -7.86 -1.45 -10.27
N ALA A 58 -6.71 -0.87 -10.62
CA ALA A 58 -5.47 -1.65 -10.72
C ALA A 58 -4.97 -2.13 -9.36
N PHE A 59 -5.16 -1.33 -8.31
CA PHE A 59 -4.80 -1.71 -6.95
C PHE A 59 -5.70 -2.83 -6.42
N ARG A 60 -7.00 -2.83 -6.71
CA ARG A 60 -7.90 -3.93 -6.33
C ARG A 60 -7.44 -5.28 -6.89
N ARG A 61 -7.10 -5.33 -8.17
CA ARG A 61 -6.54 -6.55 -8.80
C ARG A 61 -5.23 -6.99 -8.14
N LEU A 62 -4.38 -6.03 -7.76
CA LEU A 62 -3.17 -6.32 -7.00
C LEU A 62 -3.52 -6.91 -5.62
N ALA A 63 -4.45 -6.30 -4.88
CA ALA A 63 -4.88 -6.77 -3.57
C ALA A 63 -5.44 -8.20 -3.66
N GLU A 64 -6.32 -8.46 -4.62
CA GLU A 64 -6.86 -9.80 -4.89
C GLU A 64 -5.75 -10.82 -5.18
N ALA A 65 -4.77 -10.48 -6.02
CA ALA A 65 -3.64 -11.35 -6.30
C ALA A 65 -2.80 -11.64 -5.04
N ARG A 66 -2.57 -10.63 -4.19
CA ARG A 66 -1.81 -10.80 -2.94
C ARG A 66 -2.55 -11.60 -1.88
N LEU A 67 -3.88 -11.55 -1.89
CA LEU A 67 -4.75 -12.28 -0.97
C LEU A 67 -5.13 -13.68 -1.49
N GLY A 68 -4.69 -14.06 -2.70
CA GLY A 68 -5.03 -15.35 -3.30
C GLY A 68 -6.47 -15.44 -3.79
N LEU A 69 -7.09 -14.31 -4.12
CA LEU A 69 -8.48 -14.20 -4.57
C LEU A 69 -8.64 -14.07 -6.09
N ALA A 70 -7.55 -14.09 -6.85
CA ALA A 70 -7.61 -13.94 -8.31
C ALA A 70 -8.53 -14.96 -9.01
N ASP A 71 -8.67 -16.16 -8.45
CA ASP A 71 -9.55 -17.23 -8.94
C ASP A 71 -10.82 -17.41 -8.07
N ALA A 72 -11.01 -16.57 -7.05
CA ALA A 72 -12.14 -16.65 -6.13
C ALA A 72 -13.36 -15.93 -6.74
N GLY A 73 -14.16 -16.64 -7.53
CA GLY A 73 -15.36 -16.09 -8.17
C GLY A 73 -16.48 -15.64 -7.22
N SER A 74 -16.37 -15.91 -5.91
CA SER A 74 -17.39 -15.59 -4.90
C SER A 74 -16.94 -14.53 -3.88
N VAL A 75 -15.75 -13.96 -4.03
CA VAL A 75 -15.20 -12.91 -3.14
C VAL A 75 -14.49 -11.87 -3.98
N GLU A 76 -14.90 -10.60 -3.85
CA GLU A 76 -14.30 -9.47 -4.57
C GLU A 76 -13.72 -8.47 -3.57
N VAL A 77 -12.57 -7.86 -3.91
CA VAL A 77 -12.14 -6.63 -3.24
C VAL A 77 -12.89 -5.48 -3.90
N VAL A 78 -13.76 -4.78 -3.16
CA VAL A 78 -14.62 -3.71 -3.72
C VAL A 78 -14.13 -2.30 -3.41
N ALA A 79 -13.21 -2.14 -2.46
CA ALA A 79 -12.52 -0.88 -2.20
C ALA A 79 -11.19 -1.15 -1.47
N ALA A 80 -10.24 -0.25 -1.65
CA ALA A 80 -9.02 -0.22 -0.87
C ALA A 80 -8.59 1.23 -0.61
N ASP A 81 -8.11 1.49 0.60
CA ASP A 81 -7.63 2.80 1.04
C ASP A 81 -6.27 2.63 1.72
N PHE A 82 -5.27 3.41 1.30
CA PHE A 82 -4.01 3.48 2.02
C PHE A 82 -4.21 4.13 3.39
N ARG A 83 -3.58 3.59 4.43
CA ARG A 83 -3.70 4.09 5.81
C ARG A 83 -2.39 4.64 6.34
N GLU A 84 -1.34 3.83 6.28
CA GLU A 84 -0.01 4.21 6.76
C GLU A 84 1.07 3.33 6.15
N LEU A 85 2.27 3.89 6.03
CA LEU A 85 3.51 3.12 6.04
C LEU A 85 3.89 2.94 7.51
N ARG A 86 3.70 1.73 8.03
CA ARG A 86 4.20 1.35 9.35
C ARG A 86 5.66 0.91 9.19
N THR A 87 6.58 1.48 9.95
CA THR A 87 8.02 1.26 9.77
C THR A 87 8.76 1.34 11.11
N ASP A 88 9.95 0.74 11.19
CA ASP A 88 10.96 1.06 12.20
C ASP A 88 11.84 2.25 11.76
N GLU A 89 12.63 2.80 12.69
CA GLU A 89 13.57 3.89 12.40
C GLU A 89 14.61 3.49 11.36
N ALA A 90 15.15 2.27 11.46
CA ALA A 90 16.19 1.78 10.56
C ALA A 90 15.73 1.74 9.09
N HIS A 91 14.50 1.31 8.83
CA HIS A 91 13.94 1.30 7.48
C HIS A 91 13.61 2.72 6.99
N LEU A 92 13.14 3.62 7.87
CA LEU A 92 12.87 5.01 7.49
C LEU A 92 14.15 5.76 7.12
N ASP A 93 15.24 5.53 7.86
CA ASP A 93 16.56 6.08 7.56
C ASP A 93 17.07 5.57 6.21
N ALA A 94 17.02 4.25 5.98
CA ALA A 94 17.43 3.64 4.71
C ALA A 94 16.57 4.14 3.53
N LEU A 95 15.27 4.35 3.74
CA LEU A 95 14.36 4.91 2.74
C LEU A 95 14.75 6.34 2.38
N THR A 96 15.01 7.16 3.40
CA THR A 96 15.41 8.56 3.25
C THR A 96 16.75 8.68 2.53
N GLU A 97 17.73 7.84 2.87
CA GLU A 97 19.02 7.78 2.19
C GLU A 97 18.88 7.37 0.73
N SER A 98 18.09 6.31 0.46
CA SER A 98 17.85 5.83 -0.91
C SER A 98 17.13 6.85 -1.78
N ILE A 99 16.20 7.63 -1.22
CA ILE A 99 15.54 8.73 -1.92
C ILE A 99 16.54 9.88 -2.18
N ALA A 100 17.32 10.27 -1.18
CA ALA A 100 18.31 11.35 -1.30
C ALA A 100 19.36 11.07 -2.37
N ALA A 101 19.68 9.80 -2.61
CA ALA A 101 20.63 9.38 -3.64
C ALA A 101 20.16 9.66 -5.09
N ASP A 102 18.84 9.82 -5.33
CA ASP A 102 18.26 10.03 -6.66
C ASP A 102 16.94 10.81 -6.58
N LEU A 103 17.02 12.10 -6.22
CA LEU A 103 15.84 12.97 -6.11
C LEU A 103 15.19 13.28 -7.46
N ASP A 104 15.99 13.33 -8.53
CA ASP A 104 15.52 13.59 -9.90
C ASP A 104 14.47 12.56 -10.35
N ARG A 105 14.66 11.28 -9.98
CA ARG A 105 13.69 10.20 -10.20
C ARG A 105 12.30 10.51 -9.67
N PHE A 106 12.21 11.29 -8.59
CA PHE A 106 10.96 11.65 -7.94
C PHE A 106 10.44 13.01 -8.39
N ASN A 107 11.20 13.77 -9.17
CA ASN A 107 10.92 15.16 -9.53
C ASN A 107 10.54 15.97 -8.28
N ALA A 108 11.50 16.05 -7.35
CA ALA A 108 11.38 16.70 -6.05
C ALA A 108 12.74 17.29 -5.65
N ASP A 109 12.74 18.34 -4.84
CA ASP A 109 13.94 19.04 -4.40
C ASP A 109 14.43 18.56 -3.01
N SER A 110 13.64 17.73 -2.32
CA SER A 110 13.98 17.20 -0.99
C SER A 110 13.30 15.87 -0.70
N VAL A 111 13.84 15.11 0.26
CA VAL A 111 13.22 13.85 0.72
C VAL A 111 11.86 14.09 1.35
N ASP A 112 11.72 15.12 2.18
CA ASP A 112 10.44 15.47 2.82
C ASP A 112 9.35 15.75 1.78
N GLU A 113 9.71 16.40 0.67
CA GLU A 113 8.81 16.60 -0.46
C GLU A 113 8.40 15.26 -1.07
N VAL A 114 9.33 14.33 -1.31
CA VAL A 114 9.03 12.98 -1.83
C VAL A 114 8.08 12.23 -0.89
N LEU A 115 8.39 12.17 0.40
CA LEU A 115 7.55 11.48 1.38
C LEU A 115 6.15 12.08 1.40
N ARG A 116 6.03 13.42 1.43
CA ARG A 116 4.73 14.10 1.37
C ARG A 116 3.99 13.87 0.04
N LYS A 117 4.72 13.88 -1.07
CA LYS A 117 4.18 13.74 -2.43
C LYS A 117 3.51 12.39 -2.64
N TYR A 118 4.05 11.33 -2.07
CA TYR A 118 3.54 9.97 -2.28
C TYR A 118 2.80 9.42 -1.06
N LEU A 119 3.36 9.56 0.15
CA LEU A 119 2.80 9.01 1.40
C LEU A 119 1.94 10.01 2.17
N GLY A 120 1.90 11.29 1.76
CA GLY A 120 1.18 12.33 2.50
C GLY A 120 1.79 12.53 3.89
N SER A 121 0.95 12.44 4.93
CA SER A 121 1.39 12.49 6.33
C SER A 121 1.33 11.11 7.01
N SER A 122 1.27 10.04 6.22
CA SER A 122 0.91 8.70 6.69
C SER A 122 2.13 7.79 6.86
N VAL A 123 3.18 8.29 7.51
CA VAL A 123 4.34 7.49 7.95
C VAL A 123 4.27 7.34 9.46
N HIS A 124 4.31 6.09 9.94
CA HIS A 124 4.20 5.77 11.36
C HIS A 124 5.38 4.91 11.80
N VAL A 125 6.29 5.54 12.54
CA VAL A 125 7.45 4.87 13.15
C VAL A 125 7.01 4.13 14.41
N ARG A 126 7.40 2.85 14.54
CA ARG A 126 7.19 2.01 15.71
C ARG A 126 8.53 1.76 16.40
N GLU A 127 8.49 1.64 17.74
CA GLU A 127 9.64 1.24 18.57
C GLU A 127 10.06 -0.21 18.34
#